data_AF-A0A1R2BHC2-F1
#
_entry.id   AF-A0A1R2BHC2-F1
#
_cell.length_a   1.000
_cell.length_b   1.000
_cell.length_c   1.000
_cell.angle_alpha   90.00
_cell.angle_beta   90.00
_cell.angle_gamma   90.00
#
_symmetry.space_group_name_H-M   'P 1'
#
loop_
_entity.id
_entity.type
_entity.pdbx_description
1 polymer ?
#
loop_
_entity_poly.entity_id
_entity_poly.type
_entity_poly.pdbx_seq_one_letter_code
_entity_poly.pdbx_strand_id
1 'polypeptide(L)'
;MSLSRPRTQTSRDIHSSLSIYKSSVTLSENKRTCVSQVRKRDQFLLDEDNPDASAVEALEFWNYKYDSDVQRQLTEAKTELKFKLENQGIVEENLNKRKKNIKNNAEVNQTKGISRCYKNYEDTLMNTFNDLEYKFQESIKNREALRKKISEINDEIQGQILLIERYENDYANALKRSNSTGRLSKRGKDASYFSSKQIYKENMMKQKMQTQKNIEMLHNEIISISKSINEYDTISSNYRNELKVVKKELIDHYSDMLKQGYDSRSEGLSWIVKLFLKLKQKVRKDMFPTCLDDKSIEVIVEIAKKSIELDENYGKLAQTKNPRFMMFVGRPDIQTRIGWMKQSVRIRRPNYVMKKVKWAAEEALESIDEVAFTHTQIHDSMKLENKIKSSNEEILNLQTNEVRRLTKKCLKTGANIKTLISYIVGSENVDKFMVVSMKKIKEINQVREFTSTFSFMSKHLPKNYIGK
;
A
#
# COMPACT_ATOMS: atom_id res chain seq x y z
N MET A 1 50.69 -9.12 -63.63
CA MET A 1 50.31 -8.57 -64.94
C MET A 1 48.99 -9.17 -65.37
N SER A 2 48.12 -8.32 -65.93
CA SER A 2 46.99 -8.62 -66.83
C SER A 2 45.85 -9.57 -66.40
N LEU A 3 44.73 -8.92 -66.10
CA LEU A 3 43.39 -9.12 -66.69
C LEU A 3 42.62 -10.40 -66.35
N SER A 4 41.73 -10.24 -65.37
CA SER A 4 40.61 -11.12 -65.05
C SER A 4 39.30 -10.58 -65.65
N ARG A 5 38.59 -11.41 -66.44
CA ARG A 5 37.16 -11.34 -66.81
C ARG A 5 36.81 -12.55 -67.71
N PRO A 6 35.53 -12.92 -67.91
CA PRO A 6 34.60 -13.50 -66.94
C PRO A 6 34.03 -14.85 -67.45
N ARG A 7 33.45 -15.69 -66.57
CA ARG A 7 32.75 -16.92 -66.98
C ARG A 7 31.25 -16.69 -66.98
N THR A 8 30.69 -16.71 -68.18
CA THR A 8 29.27 -16.84 -68.52
C THR A 8 28.71 -18.18 -68.06
N GLN A 9 27.53 -18.17 -67.42
CA GLN A 9 26.66 -19.34 -67.35
C GLN A 9 25.26 -18.99 -67.85
N THR A 10 24.78 -19.88 -68.69
CA THR A 10 23.57 -19.83 -69.51
C THR A 10 22.33 -20.27 -68.74
N SER A 11 21.25 -19.55 -69.03
CA SER A 11 19.83 -19.94 -69.03
C SER A 11 19.48 -21.44 -68.92
N ARG A 12 18.48 -21.73 -68.06
CA ARG A 12 17.27 -22.51 -68.42
C ARG A 12 16.16 -22.36 -67.35
N ASP A 13 15.26 -21.44 -67.64
CA ASP A 13 13.79 -21.59 -67.72
C ASP A 13 12.99 -22.62 -66.88
N ILE A 14 11.97 -22.03 -66.21
CA ILE A 14 10.53 -22.40 -66.16
C ILE A 14 10.12 -23.65 -65.32
N HIS A 15 9.48 -23.41 -64.17
CA HIS A 15 8.02 -23.60 -64.01
C HIS A 15 7.52 -23.16 -62.61
N SER A 16 6.58 -22.23 -62.64
CA SER A 16 5.70 -21.82 -61.55
C SER A 16 4.60 -22.84 -61.28
N SER A 17 4.18 -23.00 -60.02
CA SER A 17 2.75 -23.14 -59.71
C SER A 17 2.47 -22.93 -58.22
N LEU A 18 1.87 -21.79 -57.92
CA LEU A 18 0.97 -21.57 -56.78
C LEU A 18 -0.16 -22.62 -56.83
N SER A 19 -0.55 -23.17 -55.68
CA SER A 19 -1.93 -23.64 -55.49
C SER A 19 -2.51 -23.02 -54.22
N ILE A 20 -3.63 -22.32 -54.44
CA ILE A 20 -4.52 -21.74 -53.45
C ILE A 20 -5.65 -22.74 -53.29
N TYR A 21 -5.94 -23.17 -52.07
CA TYR A 21 -7.26 -23.71 -51.74
C TYR A 21 -7.87 -22.92 -50.58
N LYS A 22 -9.07 -22.40 -50.88
CA LYS A 22 -9.96 -21.63 -50.02
C LYS A 22 -10.88 -22.56 -49.23
N SER A 23 -11.40 -21.99 -48.13
CA SER A 23 -12.71 -22.25 -47.48
C SER A 23 -12.84 -23.61 -46.77
N SER A 24 -13.56 -23.76 -45.65
CA SER A 24 -14.75 -23.07 -45.19
C SER A 24 -14.95 -23.29 -43.69
N VAL A 25 -15.48 -22.25 -43.03
CA VAL A 25 -16.17 -22.31 -41.75
C VAL A 25 -17.49 -23.06 -41.92
N THR A 26 -17.73 -24.06 -41.07
CA THR A 26 -19.09 -24.51 -40.71
C THR A 26 -19.18 -24.61 -39.18
N LEU A 27 -19.97 -23.71 -38.59
CA LEU A 27 -20.53 -23.88 -37.27
C LEU A 27 -21.55 -25.04 -37.33
N SER A 28 -21.44 -26.00 -36.41
CA SER A 28 -22.61 -26.73 -35.92
C SER A 28 -22.42 -27.11 -34.45
N GLU A 29 -23.20 -26.41 -33.62
CA GLU A 29 -23.87 -26.87 -32.41
C GLU A 29 -23.30 -28.10 -31.69
N ASN A 30 -22.70 -27.84 -30.52
CA ASN A 30 -22.93 -28.69 -29.35
C ASN A 30 -22.92 -27.83 -28.08
N LYS A 31 -24.12 -27.40 -27.69
CA LYS A 31 -24.42 -26.83 -26.37
C LYS A 31 -24.22 -27.93 -25.33
N ARG A 32 -23.10 -27.89 -24.61
CA ARG A 32 -23.04 -28.38 -23.22
C ARG A 32 -22.91 -27.17 -22.31
N THR A 33 -24.00 -26.87 -21.64
CA THR A 33 -24.14 -25.95 -20.51
C THR A 33 -23.21 -26.39 -19.39
N CYS A 34 -21.98 -25.88 -19.36
CA CYS A 34 -21.20 -25.82 -18.14
C CYS A 34 -21.61 -24.55 -17.41
N VAL A 35 -22.53 -24.72 -16.45
CA VAL A 35 -22.76 -23.75 -15.39
C VAL A 35 -21.45 -23.62 -14.63
N SER A 36 -20.61 -22.66 -15.01
CA SER A 36 -19.50 -22.23 -14.16
C SER A 36 -20.13 -21.50 -13.00
N GLN A 37 -20.41 -22.22 -11.92
CA GLN A 37 -20.53 -21.62 -10.61
C GLN A 37 -19.29 -20.75 -10.43
N VAL A 38 -19.48 -19.44 -10.46
CA VAL A 38 -18.53 -18.48 -9.93
C VAL A 38 -18.48 -18.76 -8.43
N ARG A 39 -17.66 -19.74 -8.04
CA ARG A 39 -17.18 -19.82 -6.67
C ARG A 39 -16.38 -18.55 -6.47
N LYS A 40 -16.95 -17.63 -5.70
CA LYS A 40 -16.19 -16.61 -5.00
C LYS A 40 -15.02 -17.33 -4.32
N ARG A 41 -13.83 -17.18 -4.88
CA ARG A 41 -12.58 -17.46 -4.16
C ARG A 41 -12.41 -16.31 -3.17
N ASP A 42 -13.15 -16.41 -2.06
CA ASP A 42 -12.60 -15.96 -0.80
C ASP A 42 -11.55 -17.00 -0.37
N GLN A 43 -10.56 -16.55 0.41
CA GLN A 43 -9.46 -17.30 1.02
C GLN A 43 -8.13 -17.27 0.25
N PHE A 44 -7.40 -16.16 0.42
CA PHE A 44 -5.98 -16.29 0.80
C PHE A 44 -5.94 -16.54 2.32
N LEU A 45 -6.21 -17.79 2.70
CA LEU A 45 -5.69 -18.33 3.94
C LEU A 45 -4.20 -18.54 3.70
N LEU A 46 -3.36 -17.87 4.49
CA LEU A 46 -2.03 -18.41 4.76
C LEU A 46 -2.29 -19.66 5.59
N ASP A 47 -2.29 -20.82 4.92
CA ASP A 47 -2.35 -22.12 5.58
C ASP A 47 -1.07 -22.25 6.42
N GLU A 48 -1.22 -22.18 7.75
CA GLU A 48 -0.22 -22.67 8.70
C GLU A 48 -0.04 -24.21 8.60
N ASP A 49 -0.83 -24.89 7.75
CA ASP A 49 -0.90 -26.36 7.64
C ASP A 49 -0.06 -26.95 6.49
N ASN A 50 0.69 -26.14 5.73
CA ASN A 50 1.55 -26.65 4.65
C ASN A 50 3.04 -26.37 4.89
N PRO A 51 3.75 -27.26 5.63
CA PRO A 51 5.18 -27.10 5.90
C PRO A 51 6.02 -27.11 4.63
N ASP A 52 5.55 -27.76 3.56
CA ASP A 52 6.26 -27.81 2.27
C ASP A 52 6.16 -26.47 1.54
N ALA A 53 5.04 -25.75 1.64
CA ALA A 53 4.93 -24.38 1.11
C ALA A 53 5.84 -23.40 1.87
N SER A 54 5.93 -23.54 3.19
CA SER A 54 6.87 -22.77 4.02
C SER A 54 8.34 -23.11 3.72
N ALA A 55 8.65 -24.38 3.43
CA ALA A 55 9.98 -24.83 3.04
C ALA A 55 10.39 -24.35 1.64
N VAL A 56 9.45 -24.31 0.68
CA VAL A 56 9.70 -23.74 -0.66
C VAL A 56 9.87 -22.23 -0.60
N GLU A 57 9.08 -21.51 0.20
CA GLU A 57 9.31 -20.08 0.47
C GLU A 57 10.66 -19.84 1.15
N ALA A 58 11.07 -20.73 2.06
CA ALA A 58 12.40 -20.68 2.66
C ALA A 58 13.52 -20.94 1.64
N LEU A 59 13.34 -21.83 0.67
CA LEU A 59 14.31 -22.09 -0.41
C LEU A 59 14.40 -20.93 -1.42
N GLU A 60 13.27 -20.31 -1.80
CA GLU A 60 13.26 -19.07 -2.58
C GLU A 60 14.02 -17.95 -1.85
N PHE A 61 13.87 -17.88 -0.52
CA PHE A 61 14.59 -16.95 0.35
C PHE A 61 16.11 -17.19 0.39
N TRP A 62 16.59 -18.44 0.22
CA TRP A 62 18.03 -18.74 0.18
C TRP A 62 18.69 -18.35 -1.14
N ASN A 63 17.99 -18.43 -2.28
CA ASN A 63 18.55 -18.07 -3.59
C ASN A 63 18.79 -16.57 -3.77
N TYR A 64 18.14 -15.72 -2.98
CA TYR A 64 18.25 -14.25 -3.06
C TYR A 64 19.21 -13.63 -2.02
N LYS A 65 19.78 -14.46 -1.14
CA LYS A 65 20.37 -14.04 0.13
C LYS A 65 21.66 -13.18 0.02
N TYR A 66 22.21 -12.98 -1.19
CA TYR A 66 23.56 -12.42 -1.31
C TYR A 66 23.78 -11.28 -2.32
N ASP A 67 22.79 -10.85 -3.13
CA ASP A 67 23.09 -9.88 -4.21
C ASP A 67 22.12 -8.69 -4.35
N SER A 68 21.13 -8.55 -3.47
CA SER A 68 20.26 -7.35 -3.47
C SER A 68 20.85 -6.23 -2.62
N ASP A 69 20.97 -5.03 -3.20
CA ASP A 69 21.36 -3.80 -2.50
C ASP A 69 20.46 -3.50 -1.29
N VAL A 70 19.17 -3.86 -1.37
CA VAL A 70 18.22 -3.72 -0.27
C VAL A 70 18.66 -4.57 0.92
N GLN A 71 19.01 -5.83 0.66
CA GLN A 71 19.42 -6.75 1.73
C GLN A 71 20.74 -6.32 2.37
N ARG A 72 21.67 -5.74 1.60
CA ARG A 72 22.90 -5.13 2.13
C ARG A 72 22.56 -3.98 3.08
N GLN A 73 21.70 -3.04 2.67
CA GLN A 73 21.27 -1.93 3.50
C GLN A 73 20.56 -2.38 4.79
N LEU A 74 19.70 -3.39 4.71
CA LEU A 74 19.03 -3.94 5.89
C LEU A 74 20.03 -4.59 6.86
N THR A 75 21.00 -5.33 6.33
CA THR A 75 22.03 -5.98 7.14
C THR A 75 22.90 -4.93 7.85
N GLU A 76 23.34 -3.91 7.13
CA GLU A 76 24.08 -2.76 7.69
C GLU A 76 23.28 -2.07 8.79
N ALA A 77 22.03 -1.70 8.52
CA ALA A 77 21.15 -1.03 9.50
C ALA A 77 20.90 -1.91 10.73
N LYS A 78 20.75 -3.22 10.56
CA LYS A 78 20.58 -4.19 11.65
C LYS A 78 21.83 -4.33 12.50
N THR A 79 23.02 -4.34 11.88
CA THR A 79 24.29 -4.35 12.62
C THR A 79 24.51 -3.04 13.39
N GLU A 80 24.14 -1.90 12.81
CA GLU A 80 24.20 -0.61 13.47
C GLU A 80 23.26 -0.54 14.69
N LEU A 81 22.04 -1.08 14.56
CA LEU A 81 21.10 -1.18 15.67
C LEU A 81 21.67 -2.05 16.81
N LYS A 82 22.19 -3.25 16.49
CA LYS A 82 22.80 -4.13 17.49
C LYS A 82 23.96 -3.44 18.21
N PHE A 83 24.85 -2.81 17.46
CA PHE A 83 25.97 -2.05 18.01
C PHE A 83 25.50 -0.92 18.93
N LYS A 84 24.46 -0.18 18.53
CA LYS A 84 23.88 0.90 19.36
C LYS A 84 23.27 0.36 20.65
N LEU A 85 22.52 -0.75 20.58
CA LEU A 85 21.90 -1.38 21.74
C LEU A 85 22.95 -1.91 22.73
N GLU A 86 24.00 -2.58 22.24
CA GLU A 86 25.10 -3.12 23.06
C GLU A 86 25.92 -2.01 23.74
N ASN A 87 26.19 -0.91 23.02
CA ASN A 87 27.01 0.19 23.55
C ASN A 87 26.20 1.25 24.33
N GLN A 88 24.87 1.17 24.33
CA GLN A 88 24.02 2.11 25.07
C GLN A 88 24.28 2.02 26.58
N GLY A 89 24.58 0.84 27.10
CA GLY A 89 24.94 0.63 28.50
C GLY A 89 26.15 1.47 28.93
N ILE A 90 27.17 1.58 28.09
CA ILE A 90 28.40 2.35 28.36
C ILE A 90 28.13 3.86 28.33
N VAL A 91 27.32 4.33 27.38
CA VAL A 91 26.98 5.76 27.25
C VAL A 91 26.06 6.22 28.38
N GLU A 92 25.07 5.40 28.75
CA GLU A 92 24.17 5.70 29.87
C GLU A 92 24.86 5.58 31.22
N GLU A 93 25.76 4.61 31.41
CA GLU A 93 26.58 4.52 32.63
C GLU A 93 27.45 5.76 32.79
N ASN A 94 28.05 6.28 31.70
CA ASN A 94 28.82 7.52 31.72
C ASN A 94 27.96 8.76 31.95
N LEU A 95 26.75 8.82 31.39
CA LEU A 95 25.78 9.90 31.66
C LEU A 95 25.27 9.86 33.10
N ASN A 96 25.00 8.67 33.65
CA ASN A 96 24.55 8.48 35.03
C ASN A 96 25.67 8.79 36.03
N LYS A 97 26.92 8.45 35.72
CA LYS A 97 28.10 8.90 36.49
C LYS A 97 28.19 10.44 36.54
N ARG A 98 27.82 11.13 35.46
CA ARG A 98 27.75 12.62 35.40
C ARG A 98 26.49 13.21 36.05
N LYS A 99 25.41 12.44 36.21
CA LYS A 99 24.09 12.89 36.70
C LYS A 99 23.73 12.40 38.11
N LYS A 100 24.71 12.02 38.95
CA LYS A 100 24.52 11.46 40.31
C LYS A 100 23.60 12.26 41.26
N ASN A 101 23.15 13.47 40.91
CA ASN A 101 22.24 14.29 41.71
C ASN A 101 20.76 14.32 41.28
N ILE A 102 20.31 13.55 40.28
CA ILE A 102 18.89 13.54 39.86
C ILE A 102 18.21 12.21 40.23
N LYS A 103 17.35 12.26 41.26
CA LYS A 103 16.61 11.11 41.84
C LYS A 103 15.71 10.36 40.82
N ASN A 104 15.67 9.04 41.01
CA ASN A 104 14.58 8.06 40.79
C ASN A 104 13.88 7.87 39.42
N ASN A 105 14.34 8.47 38.31
CA ASN A 105 13.74 8.27 36.98
C ASN A 105 14.62 7.47 35.99
N ALA A 106 15.55 6.63 36.47
CA ALA A 106 16.52 5.92 35.63
C ALA A 106 15.86 4.97 34.61
N GLU A 107 14.92 4.11 35.02
CA GLU A 107 14.27 3.12 34.13
C GLU A 107 13.48 3.75 32.98
N VAL A 108 12.76 4.86 33.23
CA VAL A 108 11.95 5.55 32.20
C VAL A 108 12.81 6.32 31.21
N ASN A 109 14.01 6.75 31.61
CA ASN A 109 14.95 7.41 30.69
C ASN A 109 15.72 6.39 29.85
N GLN A 110 15.97 5.20 30.39
CA GLN A 110 16.54 4.05 29.70
C GLN A 110 15.64 3.59 28.54
N THR A 111 14.34 3.42 28.81
CA THR A 111 13.38 3.05 27.76
C THR A 111 13.32 4.10 26.65
N LYS A 112 13.40 5.40 26.96
CA LYS A 112 13.43 6.48 25.94
C LYS A 112 14.67 6.46 25.05
N GLY A 113 15.85 6.09 25.58
CA GLY A 113 17.07 5.96 24.79
C GLY A 113 16.99 4.77 23.83
N ILE A 114 16.48 3.65 24.33
CA ILE A 114 16.26 2.42 23.55
C ILE A 114 15.24 2.67 22.43
N SER A 115 14.13 3.35 22.73
CA SER A 115 13.10 3.74 21.75
C SER A 115 13.66 4.57 20.58
N ARG A 116 14.64 5.45 20.82
CA ARG A 116 15.28 6.22 19.74
C ARG A 116 16.14 5.36 18.83
N CYS A 117 16.81 4.35 19.38
CA CYS A 117 17.65 3.45 18.59
C CYS A 117 16.80 2.60 17.65
N TYR A 118 15.68 2.06 18.15
CA TYR A 118 14.70 1.34 17.34
C TYR A 118 14.12 2.22 16.23
N LYS A 119 13.74 3.46 16.55
CA LYS A 119 13.08 4.37 15.59
C LYS A 119 13.85 4.56 14.28
N ASN A 120 15.17 4.75 14.31
CA ASN A 120 15.95 4.95 13.09
C ASN A 120 15.97 3.70 12.20
N TYR A 121 16.07 2.52 12.81
CA TYR A 121 16.00 1.25 12.08
C TYR A 121 14.60 1.02 11.52
N GLU A 122 13.56 1.24 12.33
CA GLU A 122 12.16 1.16 11.91
C GLU A 122 11.84 2.09 10.75
N ASP A 123 12.28 3.36 10.80
CA ASP A 123 12.07 4.34 9.74
C ASP A 123 12.77 3.87 8.45
N THR A 124 13.98 3.35 8.54
CA THR A 124 14.71 2.79 7.37
C THR A 124 13.99 1.58 6.78
N LEU A 125 13.53 0.67 7.63
CA LEU A 125 12.85 -0.57 7.24
C LEU A 125 11.46 -0.27 6.64
N MET A 126 10.73 0.70 7.17
CA MET A 126 9.43 1.10 6.64
C MET A 126 9.56 1.92 5.35
N ASN A 127 10.55 2.81 5.25
CA ASN A 127 10.81 3.57 4.02
C ASN A 127 11.22 2.65 2.87
N THR A 128 12.14 1.71 3.12
CA THR A 128 12.53 0.70 2.12
C THR A 128 11.35 -0.14 1.66
N PHE A 129 10.47 -0.56 2.58
CA PHE A 129 9.22 -1.26 2.23
C PHE A 129 8.30 -0.41 1.34
N ASN A 130 8.03 0.82 1.74
CA ASN A 130 7.14 1.73 0.99
C ASN A 130 7.70 2.09 -0.39
N ASP A 131 9.00 2.32 -0.50
CA ASP A 131 9.67 2.66 -1.75
C ASP A 131 9.62 1.48 -2.74
N LEU A 132 9.83 0.24 -2.25
CA LEU A 132 9.68 -0.96 -3.06
C LEU A 132 8.23 -1.19 -3.47
N GLU A 133 7.27 -0.96 -2.59
CA GLU A 133 5.85 -1.08 -2.91
C GLU A 133 5.45 -0.07 -4.00
N TYR A 134 5.95 1.17 -3.89
CA TYR A 134 5.76 2.19 -4.92
C TYR A 134 6.36 1.76 -6.27
N LYS A 135 7.62 1.36 -6.30
CA LYS A 135 8.31 0.90 -7.52
C LYS A 135 7.63 -0.31 -8.15
N PHE A 136 7.14 -1.25 -7.34
CA PHE A 136 6.39 -2.40 -7.80
C PHE A 136 5.07 -1.99 -8.47
N GLN A 137 4.31 -1.09 -7.84
CA GLN A 137 3.06 -0.57 -8.41
C GLN A 137 3.29 0.25 -9.69
N GLU A 138 4.37 1.04 -9.74
CA GLU A 138 4.76 1.79 -10.93
C GLU A 138 5.13 0.86 -12.09
N SER A 139 5.91 -0.20 -11.82
CA SER A 139 6.25 -1.24 -12.80
C SER A 139 5.00 -1.91 -13.39
N ILE A 140 4.01 -2.23 -12.55
CA ILE A 140 2.73 -2.79 -13.01
C ILE A 140 2.00 -1.81 -13.93
N LYS A 141 1.89 -0.53 -13.53
CA LYS A 141 1.23 0.50 -14.34
C LYS A 141 1.89 0.70 -15.69
N ASN A 142 3.23 0.75 -15.73
CA ASN A 142 3.98 0.90 -16.98
C ASN A 142 3.77 -0.30 -17.91
N ARG A 143 3.79 -1.52 -17.35
CA ARG A 143 3.47 -2.74 -18.10
C ARG A 143 2.06 -2.72 -18.68
N GLU A 144 1.07 -2.28 -17.91
CA GLU A 144 -0.32 -2.15 -18.38
C GLU A 144 -0.46 -1.10 -19.49
N ALA A 145 0.25 0.03 -19.38
CA ALA A 145 0.30 1.04 -20.44
C ALA A 145 0.88 0.48 -21.75
N LEU A 146 1.93 -0.34 -21.68
CA LEU A 146 2.50 -1.01 -22.86
C LEU A 146 1.52 -2.03 -23.47
N ARG A 147 0.81 -2.81 -22.65
CA ARG A 147 -0.24 -3.73 -23.13
C ARG A 147 -1.36 -2.99 -23.85
N LYS A 148 -1.74 -1.82 -23.34
CA LYS A 148 -2.71 -0.95 -24.01
C LYS A 148 -2.20 -0.48 -25.38
N LYS A 149 -0.93 -0.04 -25.47
CA LYS A 149 -0.31 0.33 -26.76
C LYS A 149 -0.30 -0.81 -27.78
N ILE A 150 0.00 -2.05 -27.35
CA ILE A 150 -0.10 -3.22 -28.24
C ILE A 150 -1.53 -3.39 -28.78
N SER A 151 -2.55 -3.19 -27.94
CA SER A 151 -3.95 -3.23 -28.37
C SER A 151 -4.24 -2.17 -29.43
N GLU A 152 -3.80 -0.93 -29.21
CA GLU A 152 -3.99 0.18 -30.14
C GLU A 152 -3.31 -0.09 -31.50
N ILE A 153 -2.08 -0.64 -31.50
CA ILE A 153 -1.37 -1.02 -32.73
C ILE A 153 -2.07 -2.18 -33.44
N ASN A 154 -2.61 -3.16 -32.71
CA ASN A 154 -3.37 -4.26 -33.31
C ASN A 154 -4.63 -3.76 -34.01
N ASP A 155 -5.34 -2.79 -33.41
CA ASP A 155 -6.50 -2.16 -34.05
C ASP A 155 -6.09 -1.41 -35.33
N GLU A 156 -4.93 -0.76 -35.34
CA GLU A 156 -4.37 -0.13 -36.54
C GLU A 156 -4.03 -1.16 -37.62
N ILE A 157 -3.38 -2.26 -37.27
CA ILE A 157 -3.09 -3.37 -38.20
C ILE A 157 -4.39 -3.91 -38.82
N GLN A 158 -5.44 -4.11 -38.02
CA GLN A 158 -6.75 -4.53 -38.53
C GLN A 158 -7.32 -3.50 -39.53
N GLY A 159 -7.20 -2.21 -39.23
CA GLY A 159 -7.56 -1.13 -40.16
C GLY A 159 -6.80 -1.20 -41.49
N GLN A 160 -5.49 -1.47 -41.45
CA GLN A 160 -4.66 -1.61 -42.65
C GLN A 160 -5.01 -2.87 -43.44
N ILE A 161 -5.34 -3.98 -42.78
CA ILE A 161 -5.80 -5.22 -43.44
C ILE A 161 -7.11 -4.96 -44.20
N LEU A 162 -8.09 -4.31 -43.56
CA LEU A 162 -9.36 -3.93 -44.20
C LEU A 162 -9.14 -3.00 -45.40
N LEU A 163 -8.11 -2.14 -45.35
CA LEU A 163 -7.75 -1.27 -46.48
C LEU A 163 -7.20 -2.10 -47.67
N ILE A 164 -6.37 -3.11 -47.42
CA ILE A 164 -5.91 -4.04 -48.46
C ILE A 164 -7.10 -4.77 -49.10
N GLU A 165 -8.05 -5.27 -48.29
CA GLU A 165 -9.25 -5.94 -48.78
C GLU A 165 -10.10 -5.01 -49.66
N ARG A 166 -10.22 -3.71 -49.31
CA ARG A 166 -10.88 -2.72 -50.14
C ARG A 166 -10.18 -2.54 -51.49
N TYR A 167 -8.85 -2.43 -51.51
CA TYR A 167 -8.10 -2.33 -52.75
C TYR A 167 -8.30 -3.56 -53.65
N GLU A 168 -8.34 -4.77 -53.07
CA GLU A 168 -8.61 -6.00 -53.82
C GLU A 168 -10.03 -6.03 -54.39
N ASN A 169 -11.02 -5.62 -53.60
CA ASN A 169 -12.41 -5.54 -54.03
C ASN A 169 -12.62 -4.49 -55.13
N ASP A 170 -12.03 -3.29 -54.99
CA ASP A 170 -12.10 -2.22 -55.99
C ASP A 170 -11.46 -2.65 -57.31
N TYR A 171 -10.31 -3.30 -57.25
CA TYR A 171 -9.65 -3.87 -58.42
C TYR A 171 -10.52 -4.96 -59.09
N ALA A 172 -11.09 -5.89 -58.31
CA ALA A 172 -11.96 -6.93 -58.82
C ALA A 172 -13.26 -6.36 -59.44
N ASN A 173 -13.83 -5.32 -58.84
CA ASN A 173 -15.01 -4.62 -59.35
C ASN A 173 -14.70 -3.85 -60.63
N ALA A 174 -13.55 -3.16 -60.71
CA ALA A 174 -13.08 -2.52 -61.93
C ALA A 174 -12.89 -3.54 -63.07
N LEU A 175 -12.34 -4.72 -62.76
CA LEU A 175 -12.18 -5.81 -63.73
C LEU A 175 -13.53 -6.35 -64.22
N LYS A 176 -14.49 -6.58 -63.34
CA LYS A 176 -15.85 -7.02 -63.69
C LYS A 176 -16.56 -6.00 -64.60
N ARG A 177 -16.49 -4.70 -64.29
CA ARG A 177 -17.06 -3.63 -65.12
C ARG A 177 -16.45 -3.56 -66.52
N SER A 178 -15.16 -3.87 -66.63
CA SER A 178 -14.47 -3.95 -67.93
C SER A 178 -14.89 -5.17 -68.77
N ASN A 179 -15.39 -6.23 -68.14
CA ASN A 179 -15.86 -7.44 -68.82
C ASN A 179 -17.37 -7.40 -69.12
N SER A 180 -18.16 -6.67 -68.33
CA SER A 180 -19.62 -6.55 -68.48
C SER A 180 -20.07 -5.43 -69.42
N THR A 181 -19.18 -4.54 -69.84
CA THR A 181 -19.42 -3.60 -70.94
C THR A 181 -19.33 -4.35 -72.26
N GLY A 182 -20.41 -5.05 -72.59
CA GLY A 182 -20.61 -5.59 -73.93
C GLY A 182 -20.46 -4.48 -74.97
N ARG A 183 -19.51 -4.67 -75.91
CA ARG A 183 -19.33 -3.89 -77.15
C ARG A 183 -19.16 -2.38 -76.96
N LEU A 184 -17.92 -1.92 -76.77
CA LEU A 184 -17.52 -0.59 -77.24
C LEU A 184 -16.45 -0.72 -78.35
N SER A 185 -16.75 -0.03 -79.43
CA SER A 185 -16.12 0.05 -80.74
C SER A 185 -14.61 -0.27 -80.81
N LYS A 186 -14.29 -1.38 -81.48
CA LYS A 186 -12.98 -1.62 -82.09
C LYS A 186 -12.74 -0.55 -83.15
N ARG A 187 -11.85 0.42 -82.88
CA ARG A 187 -10.86 0.99 -83.81
C ARG A 187 -10.31 2.32 -83.27
N GLY A 188 -9.05 2.32 -82.82
CA GLY A 188 -8.19 3.50 -82.86
C GLY A 188 -7.59 4.03 -81.55
N LYS A 189 -7.98 3.56 -80.36
CA LYS A 189 -7.46 4.06 -79.06
C LYS A 189 -6.94 2.97 -78.11
N ASP A 190 -6.61 1.80 -78.65
CA ASP A 190 -6.31 0.60 -77.85
C ASP A 190 -5.04 0.77 -77.01
N ALA A 191 -3.96 1.34 -77.57
CA ALA A 191 -2.69 1.51 -76.87
C ALA A 191 -2.81 2.42 -75.62
N SER A 192 -3.56 3.52 -75.72
CA SER A 192 -3.77 4.45 -74.59
C SER A 192 -4.63 3.82 -73.49
N TYR A 193 -5.66 3.04 -73.86
CA TYR A 193 -6.48 2.32 -72.90
C TYR A 193 -5.70 1.23 -72.15
N PHE A 194 -4.91 0.41 -72.87
CA PHE A 194 -4.06 -0.60 -72.26
C PHE A 194 -2.99 0.01 -71.36
N SER A 195 -2.37 1.14 -71.76
CA SER A 195 -1.43 1.89 -70.93
C SER A 195 -2.09 2.40 -69.65
N SER A 196 -3.25 3.04 -69.72
CA SER A 196 -3.96 3.56 -68.54
C SER A 196 -4.40 2.44 -67.60
N LYS A 197 -4.85 1.29 -68.13
CA LYS A 197 -5.20 0.09 -67.35
C LYS A 197 -3.98 -0.48 -66.62
N GLN A 198 -2.83 -0.53 -67.29
CA GLN A 198 -1.58 -0.98 -66.71
C GLN A 198 -1.09 -0.03 -65.60
N ILE A 199 -1.15 1.29 -65.83
CA ILE A 199 -0.81 2.31 -64.82
C ILE A 199 -1.71 2.19 -63.59
N TYR A 200 -3.01 2.00 -63.77
CA TYR A 200 -3.95 1.80 -62.66
C TYR A 200 -3.62 0.54 -61.84
N LYS A 201 -3.32 -0.57 -62.51
CA LYS A 201 -2.89 -1.82 -61.87
C LYS A 201 -1.60 -1.64 -61.07
N GLU A 202 -0.62 -0.96 -61.66
CA GLU A 202 0.66 -0.66 -60.99
C GLU A 202 0.46 0.26 -59.78
N ASN A 203 -0.41 1.27 -59.88
CA ASN A 203 -0.73 2.15 -58.75
C ASN A 203 -1.41 1.39 -57.60
N MET A 204 -2.36 0.51 -57.89
CA MET A 204 -2.99 -0.35 -56.87
C MET A 204 -1.99 -1.31 -56.24
N MET A 205 -1.11 -1.91 -57.04
CA MET A 205 -0.05 -2.79 -56.52
C MET A 205 0.95 -2.02 -55.64
N LYS A 206 1.31 -0.79 -56.02
CA LYS A 206 2.15 0.09 -55.19
C LYS A 206 1.49 0.44 -53.86
N GLN A 207 0.20 0.80 -53.87
CA GLN A 207 -0.55 1.09 -52.64
C GLN A 207 -0.61 -0.13 -51.72
N LYS A 208 -0.94 -1.31 -52.26
CA LYS A 208 -0.95 -2.57 -51.50
C LYS A 208 0.42 -2.88 -50.89
N MET A 209 1.50 -2.77 -51.67
CA MET A 209 2.86 -2.98 -51.15
C MET A 209 3.23 -1.96 -50.06
N GLN A 210 2.80 -0.71 -50.19
CA GLN A 210 3.05 0.30 -49.17
C GLN A 210 2.30 0.00 -47.87
N THR A 211 1.02 -0.36 -47.95
CA THR A 211 0.23 -0.77 -46.79
C THR A 211 0.82 -2.01 -46.12
N GLN A 212 1.30 -2.97 -46.91
CA GLN A 212 1.95 -4.18 -46.40
C GLN A 212 3.26 -3.87 -45.66
N LYS A 213 4.08 -2.96 -46.19
CA LYS A 213 5.27 -2.46 -45.47
C LYS A 213 4.90 -1.76 -44.15
N ASN A 214 3.82 -0.99 -44.14
CA ASN A 214 3.36 -0.34 -42.90
C ASN A 214 2.95 -1.39 -41.84
N ILE A 215 2.24 -2.45 -42.24
CA ILE A 215 1.91 -3.57 -41.33
C ILE A 215 3.18 -4.23 -40.78
N GLU A 216 4.19 -4.47 -41.61
CA GLU A 216 5.47 -5.02 -41.17
C GLU A 216 6.19 -4.11 -40.14
N MET A 217 6.16 -2.78 -40.35
CA MET A 217 6.70 -1.82 -39.37
C MET A 217 5.96 -1.88 -38.04
N LEU A 218 4.62 -1.92 -38.05
CA LEU A 218 3.80 -2.04 -36.85
C LEU A 218 4.05 -3.37 -36.12
N HIS A 219 4.25 -4.47 -36.85
CA HIS A 219 4.64 -5.75 -36.25
C HIS A 219 6.02 -5.69 -35.57
N ASN A 220 7.00 -5.02 -36.18
CA ASN A 220 8.30 -4.81 -35.54
C ASN A 220 8.18 -3.98 -34.25
N GLU A 221 7.29 -2.99 -34.24
CA GLU A 221 6.99 -2.21 -33.03
C GLU A 221 6.36 -3.08 -31.93
N ILE A 222 5.40 -3.96 -32.26
CA ILE A 222 4.83 -4.93 -31.31
C ILE A 222 5.92 -5.82 -30.72
N ILE A 223 6.86 -6.31 -31.53
CA ILE A 223 7.97 -7.14 -31.06
C ILE A 223 8.84 -6.35 -30.08
N SER A 224 9.15 -5.09 -30.37
CA SER A 224 9.91 -4.21 -29.47
C SER A 224 9.19 -3.99 -28.15
N ILE A 225 7.90 -3.65 -28.18
CA ILE A 225 7.10 -3.43 -26.97
C ILE A 225 6.99 -4.72 -26.15
N SER A 226 6.85 -5.86 -26.80
CA SER A 226 6.79 -7.17 -26.14
C SER A 226 8.08 -7.50 -25.37
N LYS A 227 9.25 -7.12 -25.90
CA LYS A 227 10.53 -7.22 -25.17
C LYS A 227 10.51 -6.37 -23.91
N SER A 228 10.07 -5.11 -23.99
CA SER A 228 9.95 -4.24 -22.82
C SER A 228 8.94 -4.76 -21.79
N ILE A 229 7.84 -5.40 -22.21
CA ILE A 229 6.91 -6.05 -21.29
C ILE A 229 7.62 -7.17 -20.50
N ASN A 230 8.42 -7.99 -21.17
CA ASN A 230 9.18 -9.06 -20.51
C ASN A 230 10.22 -8.52 -19.51
N GLU A 231 10.86 -7.38 -19.83
CA GLU A 231 11.74 -6.66 -18.90
C GLU A 231 10.96 -6.21 -17.65
N TYR A 232 9.79 -5.59 -17.81
CA TYR A 232 8.94 -5.21 -16.69
C TYR A 232 8.42 -6.41 -15.88
N ASP A 233 8.15 -7.55 -16.52
CA ASP A 233 7.78 -8.78 -15.81
C ASP A 233 8.94 -9.30 -14.95
N THR A 234 10.18 -9.21 -15.45
CA THR A 234 11.39 -9.57 -14.70
C THR A 234 11.61 -8.62 -13.53
N ILE A 235 11.52 -7.31 -13.75
CA ILE A 235 11.65 -6.27 -12.71
C ILE A 235 10.57 -6.44 -11.64
N SER A 236 9.32 -6.67 -12.03
CA SER A 236 8.20 -6.87 -11.10
C SER A 236 8.39 -8.13 -10.26
N SER A 237 8.95 -9.20 -10.84
CA SER A 237 9.31 -10.42 -10.11
C SER A 237 10.38 -10.14 -9.05
N ASN A 238 11.42 -9.39 -9.40
CA ASN A 238 12.49 -9.01 -8.47
C ASN A 238 11.96 -8.16 -7.31
N TYR A 239 11.20 -7.10 -7.59
CA TYR A 239 10.57 -6.29 -6.53
C TYR A 239 9.63 -7.09 -5.64
N ARG A 240 8.89 -8.06 -6.21
CA ARG A 240 8.04 -8.95 -5.41
C ARG A 240 8.86 -9.80 -4.44
N ASN A 241 10.02 -10.30 -4.86
CA ASN A 241 10.92 -11.07 -4.00
C ASN A 241 11.55 -10.20 -2.92
N GLU A 242 12.02 -9.00 -3.26
CA GLU A 242 12.56 -8.03 -2.29
C GLU A 242 11.50 -7.62 -1.25
N LEU A 243 10.26 -7.38 -1.68
CA LEU A 243 9.14 -7.10 -0.79
C LEU A 243 8.87 -8.25 0.18
N LYS A 244 8.97 -9.52 -0.26
CA LYS A 244 8.85 -10.68 0.65
C LYS A 244 9.94 -10.65 1.73
N VAL A 245 11.18 -10.37 1.34
CA VAL A 245 12.33 -10.31 2.27
C VAL A 245 12.15 -9.19 3.30
N VAL A 246 11.85 -7.97 2.84
CA VAL A 246 11.65 -6.81 3.73
C VAL A 246 10.44 -7.04 4.65
N LYS A 247 9.34 -7.59 4.12
CA LYS A 247 8.16 -7.91 4.90
C LYS A 247 8.46 -8.93 6.00
N LYS A 248 9.27 -9.95 5.72
CA LYS A 248 9.69 -10.92 6.73
C LYS A 248 10.54 -10.25 7.81
N GLU A 249 11.50 -9.43 7.44
CA GLU A 249 12.34 -8.70 8.42
C GLU A 249 11.52 -7.72 9.27
N LEU A 250 10.52 -7.03 8.69
CA LEU A 250 9.53 -6.24 9.42
C LEU A 250 8.81 -7.11 10.46
N ILE A 251 8.25 -8.25 10.04
CA ILE A 251 7.49 -9.14 10.93
C ILE A 251 8.39 -9.64 12.07
N ASP A 252 9.59 -10.11 11.76
CA ASP A 252 10.54 -10.64 12.75
C ASP A 252 10.92 -9.55 13.77
N HIS A 253 11.30 -8.36 13.28
CA HIS A 253 11.68 -7.23 14.12
C HIS A 253 10.56 -6.80 15.09
N TYR A 254 9.36 -6.58 14.56
CA TYR A 254 8.23 -6.15 15.37
C TYR A 254 7.69 -7.26 16.28
N SER A 255 7.92 -8.54 15.93
CA SER A 255 7.56 -9.67 16.80
C SER A 255 8.45 -9.68 18.03
N ASP A 256 9.76 -9.48 17.84
CA ASP A 256 10.72 -9.37 18.94
C ASP A 256 10.39 -8.20 19.85
N MET A 257 10.08 -7.02 19.28
CA MET A 257 9.66 -5.85 20.05
C MET A 257 8.37 -6.10 20.83
N LEU A 258 7.35 -6.69 20.20
CA LEU A 258 6.07 -6.99 20.84
C LEU A 258 6.27 -7.94 22.03
N LYS A 259 7.08 -8.99 21.84
CA LYS A 259 7.36 -10.00 22.87
C LYS A 259 8.12 -9.42 24.05
N GLN A 260 9.06 -8.51 23.78
CA GLN A 260 9.83 -7.80 24.80
C GLN A 260 9.03 -6.67 25.46
N GLY A 261 7.91 -6.26 24.87
CA GLY A 261 7.07 -5.16 25.36
C GLY A 261 7.66 -3.78 25.07
N TYR A 262 8.53 -3.65 24.06
CA TYR A 262 9.15 -2.38 23.72
C TYR A 262 8.21 -1.49 22.93
N ASP A 263 8.05 -0.24 23.39
CA ASP A 263 7.25 0.78 22.75
C ASP A 263 8.15 1.92 22.26
N SER A 264 8.51 1.90 20.98
CA SER A 264 9.35 2.95 20.37
C SER A 264 8.58 4.23 20.08
N ARG A 265 7.25 4.16 19.95
CA ARG A 265 6.38 5.28 19.53
C ARG A 265 5.61 5.95 20.67
N SER A 266 5.71 5.43 21.90
CA SER A 266 4.98 5.94 23.07
C SER A 266 3.46 5.84 22.95
N GLU A 267 2.94 4.94 22.10
CA GLU A 267 1.50 4.71 21.86
C GLU A 267 0.98 3.43 22.55
N GLY A 268 1.87 2.69 23.23
CA GLY A 268 1.58 1.37 23.80
C GLY A 268 1.67 0.27 22.74
N LEU A 269 1.59 -1.01 23.13
CA LEU A 269 1.78 -2.14 22.21
C LEU A 269 0.74 -2.20 21.08
N SER A 270 -0.33 -1.42 21.17
CA SER A 270 -1.37 -1.32 20.15
C SER A 270 -0.85 -0.82 18.80
N TRP A 271 0.21 0.01 18.76
CA TRP A 271 0.77 0.49 17.48
C TRP A 271 1.50 -0.64 16.72
N ILE A 272 2.17 -1.55 17.43
CA ILE A 272 2.82 -2.72 16.81
C ILE A 272 1.75 -3.66 16.26
N VAL A 273 0.69 -3.90 17.03
CA VAL A 273 -0.46 -4.70 16.60
C VAL A 273 -1.15 -4.06 15.39
N LYS A 274 -1.33 -2.74 15.38
CA LYS A 274 -1.83 -1.98 14.23
C LYS A 274 -0.98 -2.22 12.99
N LEU A 275 0.34 -2.27 13.13
CA LEU A 275 1.25 -2.56 12.02
C LEU A 275 1.09 -4.00 11.50
N PHE A 276 1.03 -4.99 12.38
CA PHE A 276 0.79 -6.39 11.95
C PHE A 276 -0.51 -6.54 11.17
N LEU A 277 -1.58 -5.90 11.63
CA LEU A 277 -2.86 -5.88 10.94
C LEU A 277 -2.75 -5.25 9.55
N LYS A 278 -2.02 -4.13 9.40
CA LYS A 278 -1.75 -3.51 8.09
C LYS A 278 -0.95 -4.43 7.16
N LEU A 279 0.01 -5.18 7.71
CA LEU A 279 0.81 -6.18 6.97
C LEU A 279 0.05 -7.49 6.69
N LYS A 280 -1.22 -7.58 7.10
CA LYS A 280 -2.07 -8.78 7.02
C LYS A 280 -1.47 -10.00 7.75
N GLN A 281 -0.75 -9.75 8.83
CA GLN A 281 -0.18 -10.79 9.69
C GLN A 281 -1.13 -11.09 10.85
N LYS A 282 -1.36 -12.38 11.14
CA LYS A 282 -2.14 -12.81 12.29
C LYS A 282 -1.32 -12.60 13.57
N VAL A 283 -1.89 -11.86 14.52
CA VAL A 283 -1.27 -11.66 15.83
C VAL A 283 -1.68 -12.79 16.75
N ARG A 284 -0.70 -13.54 17.24
CA ARG A 284 -0.90 -14.67 18.16
C ARG A 284 -0.58 -14.26 19.60
N LYS A 285 -1.10 -15.01 20.58
CA LYS A 285 -0.93 -14.70 22.01
C LYS A 285 0.52 -14.85 22.48
N ASP A 286 1.28 -15.77 21.89
CA ASP A 286 2.70 -16.03 22.19
C ASP A 286 3.63 -14.88 21.78
N MET A 287 3.14 -13.95 20.97
CA MET A 287 3.88 -12.77 20.54
C MET A 287 3.89 -11.66 21.60
N PHE A 288 3.05 -11.75 22.64
CA PHE A 288 2.94 -10.72 23.68
C PHE A 288 3.81 -11.04 24.91
N PRO A 289 4.11 -10.04 25.76
CA PRO A 289 4.77 -10.28 27.03
C PRO A 289 3.95 -11.19 27.94
N THR A 290 4.59 -12.15 28.59
CA THR A 290 3.95 -13.17 29.44
C THR A 290 3.18 -12.60 30.64
N CYS A 291 3.45 -11.35 31.02
CA CYS A 291 2.75 -10.66 32.09
C CYS A 291 1.36 -10.12 31.69
N LEU A 292 1.02 -10.10 30.39
CA LEU A 292 -0.31 -9.73 29.91
C LEU A 292 -1.26 -10.92 29.95
N ASP A 293 -2.50 -10.69 30.38
CA ASP A 293 -3.56 -11.70 30.26
C ASP A 293 -4.32 -11.57 28.94
N ASP A 294 -5.08 -12.61 28.61
CA ASP A 294 -5.91 -12.67 27.41
C ASP A 294 -6.81 -11.42 27.25
N LYS A 295 -7.36 -10.92 28.36
CA LYS A 295 -8.21 -9.73 28.35
C LYS A 295 -7.44 -8.46 27.97
N SER A 296 -6.22 -8.27 28.49
CA SER A 296 -5.37 -7.16 28.08
C SER A 296 -4.99 -7.27 26.62
N ILE A 297 -4.68 -8.47 26.13
CA ILE A 297 -4.34 -8.71 24.73
C ILE A 297 -5.53 -8.35 23.83
N GLU A 298 -6.75 -8.79 24.17
CA GLU A 298 -7.97 -8.45 23.46
C GLU A 298 -8.18 -6.93 23.37
N VAL A 299 -8.03 -6.21 24.49
CA VAL A 299 -8.15 -4.74 24.51
C VAL A 299 -7.11 -4.08 23.61
N ILE A 300 -5.85 -4.54 23.64
CA ILE A 300 -4.79 -3.99 22.76
C ILE A 300 -5.16 -4.17 21.29
N VAL A 301 -5.68 -5.35 20.92
CA VAL A 301 -6.13 -5.65 19.56
C VAL A 301 -7.33 -4.79 19.15
N GLU A 302 -8.28 -4.57 20.06
CA GLU A 302 -9.43 -3.68 19.80
C GLU A 302 -9.01 -2.23 19.59
N ILE A 303 -8.10 -1.70 20.44
CA ILE A 303 -7.52 -0.37 20.28
C ILE A 303 -6.83 -0.25 18.92
N ALA A 304 -6.06 -1.26 18.51
CA ALA A 304 -5.38 -1.29 17.22
C ALA A 304 -6.37 -1.24 16.04
N LYS A 305 -7.45 -2.05 16.08
CA LYS A 305 -8.50 -2.05 15.06
C LYS A 305 -9.18 -0.67 14.94
N LYS A 306 -9.53 -0.07 16.08
CA LYS A 306 -10.12 1.28 16.12
C LYS A 306 -9.17 2.35 15.62
N SER A 307 -7.87 2.19 15.88
CA SER A 307 -6.84 3.09 15.38
C SER A 307 -6.65 2.99 13.85
N ILE A 308 -6.93 1.84 13.23
CA ILE A 308 -6.96 1.69 11.77
C ILE A 308 -8.19 2.38 11.18
N GLU A 309 -9.37 2.14 11.76
CA GLU A 309 -10.62 2.82 11.36
C GLU A 309 -10.46 4.36 11.38
N LEU A 310 -9.79 4.85 12.42
CA LEU A 310 -9.48 6.27 12.59
C LEU A 310 -8.51 6.80 11.51
N ASP A 311 -7.43 6.08 11.18
CA ASP A 311 -6.54 6.43 10.06
C ASP A 311 -7.31 6.51 8.73
N GLU A 312 -8.20 5.56 8.46
CA GLU A 312 -9.02 5.53 7.24
C GLU A 312 -9.97 6.73 7.15
N ASN A 313 -10.60 7.08 8.27
CA ASN A 313 -11.49 8.24 8.35
C ASN A 313 -10.72 9.57 8.15
N TYR A 314 -9.50 9.69 8.70
CA TYR A 314 -8.62 10.82 8.42
C TYR A 314 -8.20 10.88 6.94
N GLY A 315 -7.89 9.72 6.34
CA GLY A 315 -7.58 9.63 4.91
C GLY A 315 -8.73 10.10 4.02
N LYS A 316 -9.96 9.68 4.32
CA LYS A 316 -11.18 10.13 3.61
C LYS A 316 -11.40 11.63 3.79
N LEU A 317 -11.20 12.16 5.00
CA LEU A 317 -11.32 13.58 5.29
C LEU A 317 -10.25 14.44 4.58
N ALA A 318 -9.06 13.89 4.33
CA ALA A 318 -8.04 14.58 3.55
C ALA A 318 -8.40 14.64 2.06
N GLN A 319 -9.03 13.60 1.51
CA GLN A 319 -9.48 13.54 0.12
C GLN A 319 -10.62 14.50 -0.20
N THR A 320 -11.49 14.81 0.78
CA THR A 320 -12.55 15.82 0.63
C THR A 320 -12.00 17.24 0.56
N LYS A 321 -10.74 17.48 0.98
CA LYS A 321 -10.06 18.79 1.01
C LYS A 321 -9.14 19.02 -0.21
N ASN A 322 -9.58 18.62 -1.41
CA ASN A 322 -8.76 18.65 -2.63
C ASN A 322 -8.19 20.08 -2.92
N PRO A 323 -6.87 20.27 -3.13
CA PRO A 323 -6.21 21.58 -3.28
C PRO A 323 -6.60 22.40 -4.51
N ARG A 324 -7.43 21.88 -5.42
CA ARG A 324 -7.96 22.66 -6.56
C ARG A 324 -8.83 23.85 -6.12
N PHE A 325 -9.29 23.87 -4.88
CA PHE A 325 -10.06 24.98 -4.30
C PHE A 325 -9.23 25.93 -3.41
N MET A 326 -7.91 25.72 -3.28
CA MET A 326 -7.02 26.66 -2.56
C MET A 326 -6.32 27.69 -3.48
N MET A 327 -6.71 27.82 -4.75
CA MET A 327 -6.06 28.74 -5.70
C MET A 327 -6.42 30.23 -5.55
N PHE A 328 -7.22 30.64 -4.55
CA PHE A 328 -7.59 32.06 -4.39
C PHE A 328 -7.49 32.61 -2.96
N VAL A 329 -6.58 32.08 -2.13
CA VAL A 329 -6.16 32.85 -0.95
C VAL A 329 -4.88 33.58 -1.32
N GLY A 330 -5.00 34.89 -1.60
CA GLY A 330 -3.86 35.76 -1.87
C GLY A 330 -2.73 35.50 -0.88
N ARG A 331 -1.49 35.40 -1.41
CA ARG A 331 -0.32 35.09 -0.59
C ARG A 331 -0.30 36.01 0.64
N PRO A 332 -0.28 35.49 1.87
CA PRO A 332 -0.27 36.32 3.05
C PRO A 332 0.98 37.20 3.07
N ASP A 333 0.80 38.43 3.56
CA ASP A 333 1.83 39.45 3.61
C ASP A 333 3.14 38.92 4.26
N ILE A 334 4.26 39.47 3.80
CA ILE A 334 5.61 39.10 4.21
C ILE A 334 5.77 39.26 5.73
N GLN A 335 5.11 40.23 6.37
CA GLN A 335 5.18 40.38 7.83
C GLN A 335 4.47 39.23 8.57
N THR A 336 3.36 38.73 8.04
CA THR A 336 2.64 37.57 8.59
C THR A 336 3.47 36.29 8.45
N ARG A 337 4.13 36.11 7.31
CA ARG A 337 5.05 34.98 7.07
C ARG A 337 6.28 35.03 7.97
N ILE A 338 6.87 36.21 8.16
CA ILE A 338 7.98 36.42 9.10
C ILE A 338 7.51 36.17 10.55
N GLY A 339 6.26 36.50 10.88
CA GLY A 339 5.63 36.19 12.16
C GLY A 339 5.54 34.68 12.45
N TRP A 340 5.17 33.88 11.46
CA TRP A 340 5.11 32.41 11.57
C TRP A 340 6.50 31.77 11.69
N MET A 341 7.48 32.28 10.94
CA MET A 341 8.88 31.83 11.09
C MET A 341 9.48 32.21 12.44
N LYS A 342 9.14 33.39 12.99
CA LYS A 342 9.57 33.78 14.34
C LYS A 342 8.92 32.93 15.45
N GLN A 343 7.74 32.34 15.20
CA GLN A 343 7.09 31.41 16.13
C GLN A 343 7.70 29.99 16.09
N SER A 344 8.28 29.55 14.96
CA SER A 344 8.86 28.22 14.81
C SER A 344 10.32 28.10 15.30
N VAL A 345 11.04 29.22 15.48
CA VAL A 345 12.46 29.20 15.95
C VAL A 345 12.59 29.14 17.47
N ARG A 346 11.54 29.46 18.25
CA ARG A 346 11.54 29.15 19.69
C ARG A 346 11.09 27.71 19.89
N ILE A 347 12.06 26.82 20.09
CA ILE A 347 11.86 25.44 20.58
C ILE A 347 10.89 25.50 21.77
N ARG A 348 9.64 25.07 21.56
CA ARG A 348 8.63 24.94 22.62
C ARG A 348 7.92 23.60 22.56
N ARG A 349 7.76 23.08 23.78
CA ARG A 349 7.04 21.87 24.19
C ARG A 349 5.65 21.77 23.55
N PRO A 350 5.12 20.54 23.33
CA PRO A 350 3.75 20.36 22.86
C PRO A 350 2.77 20.90 23.91
N ASN A 351 2.04 21.95 23.57
CA ASN A 351 0.99 22.55 24.39
C ASN A 351 -0.35 21.86 24.08
N TYR A 352 -0.69 20.83 24.83
CA TYR A 352 -2.08 20.43 25.06
C TYR A 352 -2.67 21.31 26.17
N VAL A 353 -2.76 22.62 25.94
CA VAL A 353 -3.55 23.51 26.81
C VAL A 353 -4.25 24.53 25.92
N MET A 354 -5.55 24.33 25.81
CA MET A 354 -6.60 25.28 25.39
C MET A 354 -6.13 26.52 24.61
N LYS A 355 -6.00 26.38 23.29
CA LYS A 355 -6.59 27.38 22.41
C LYS A 355 -7.81 26.73 21.78
N LYS A 356 -8.98 27.36 21.95
CA LYS A 356 -10.13 27.08 21.09
C LYS A 356 -9.65 27.38 19.67
N VAL A 357 -9.26 26.34 18.95
CA VAL A 357 -9.15 26.40 17.49
C VAL A 357 -10.57 26.76 17.06
N LYS A 358 -10.76 27.95 16.49
CA LYS A 358 -11.99 28.22 15.73
C LYS A 358 -11.85 27.38 14.47
N TRP A 359 -12.81 26.48 14.25
CA TRP A 359 -12.76 25.46 13.20
C TRP A 359 -13.41 26.01 11.93
N ALA A 360 -12.89 25.62 10.78
CA ALA A 360 -13.21 26.17 9.46
C ALA A 360 -14.70 26.17 9.05
N ALA A 361 -15.58 25.42 9.72
CA ALA A 361 -17.02 25.51 9.46
C ALA A 361 -17.62 26.86 9.91
N GLU A 362 -17.08 27.46 10.99
CA GLU A 362 -17.47 28.82 11.41
C GLU A 362 -16.92 29.88 10.44
N GLU A 363 -15.70 29.71 9.91
CA GLU A 363 -15.15 30.60 8.87
C GLU A 363 -15.87 30.46 7.52
N ALA A 364 -16.28 29.25 7.11
CA ALA A 364 -17.01 29.03 5.86
C ALA A 364 -18.46 29.53 5.92
N LEU A 365 -19.05 29.66 7.12
CA LEU A 365 -20.33 30.33 7.33
C LEU A 365 -20.19 31.86 7.37
N GLU A 366 -19.01 32.38 7.75
CA GLU A 366 -18.72 33.83 7.77
C GLU A 366 -18.24 34.38 6.41
N SER A 367 -17.67 33.55 5.53
CA SER A 367 -17.31 33.93 4.15
C SER A 367 -18.30 33.34 3.13
N ILE A 368 -19.48 33.95 3.04
CA ILE A 368 -20.52 33.55 2.05
C ILE A 368 -20.10 33.86 0.60
N ASP A 369 -19.04 34.65 0.40
CA ASP A 369 -18.55 34.94 -0.93
C ASP A 369 -17.32 34.06 -1.26
N GLU A 370 -17.51 33.18 -2.25
CA GLU A 370 -16.47 32.57 -3.12
C GLU A 370 -15.90 31.17 -2.86
N VAL A 371 -16.51 30.29 -2.05
CA VAL A 371 -16.17 28.85 -2.12
C VAL A 371 -17.41 27.97 -2.29
N ALA A 372 -17.64 27.54 -3.53
CA ALA A 372 -18.70 26.61 -3.90
C ALA A 372 -18.43 25.19 -3.36
N PHE A 373 -18.52 25.00 -2.05
CA PHE A 373 -18.76 23.68 -1.48
C PHE A 373 -20.23 23.32 -1.70
N THR A 374 -20.50 22.15 -2.29
CA THR A 374 -21.88 21.66 -2.32
C THR A 374 -22.31 21.34 -0.88
N HIS A 375 -23.55 21.68 -0.50
CA HIS A 375 -24.11 21.38 0.83
C HIS A 375 -23.91 19.89 1.23
N THR A 376 -23.85 18.99 0.25
CA THR A 376 -23.54 17.57 0.42
C THR A 376 -22.11 17.29 0.91
N GLN A 377 -21.09 18.01 0.40
CA GLN A 377 -19.69 17.85 0.80
C GLN A 377 -19.44 18.32 2.23
N ILE A 378 -20.09 19.41 2.65
CA ILE A 378 -20.02 19.93 4.03
C ILE A 378 -20.59 18.91 5.01
N HIS A 379 -21.76 18.35 4.68
CA HIS A 379 -22.43 17.35 5.51
C HIS A 379 -21.64 16.03 5.61
N ASP A 380 -21.00 15.58 4.53
CA ASP A 380 -20.16 14.39 4.55
C ASP A 380 -18.86 14.60 5.34
N SER A 381 -18.26 15.80 5.27
CA SER A 381 -17.14 16.18 6.15
C SER A 381 -17.54 16.16 7.62
N MET A 382 -18.70 16.74 7.97
CA MET A 382 -19.21 16.76 9.34
C MET A 382 -19.48 15.34 9.89
N LYS A 383 -20.01 14.44 9.05
CA LYS A 383 -20.18 13.03 9.40
C LYS A 383 -18.85 12.34 9.69
N LEU A 384 -17.82 12.58 8.86
CA LEU A 384 -16.48 12.02 9.06
C LEU A 384 -15.86 12.56 10.36
N GLU A 385 -16.01 13.85 10.64
CA GLU A 385 -15.53 14.45 11.89
C GLU A 385 -16.19 13.86 13.13
N ASN A 386 -17.51 13.65 13.10
CA ASN A 386 -18.22 13.01 14.20
C ASN A 386 -17.77 11.57 14.41
N LYS A 387 -17.51 10.82 13.33
CA LYS A 387 -16.93 9.46 13.41
C LYS A 387 -15.54 9.49 14.04
N ILE A 388 -14.67 10.41 13.63
CA ILE A 388 -13.32 10.56 14.22
C ILE A 388 -13.41 10.86 15.72
N LYS A 389 -14.32 11.76 16.13
CA LYS A 389 -14.54 12.06 17.56
C LYS A 389 -15.00 10.82 18.33
N SER A 390 -16.02 10.11 17.83
CA SER A 390 -16.53 8.87 18.44
C SER A 390 -15.43 7.81 18.59
N SER A 391 -14.64 7.56 17.54
CA SER A 391 -13.55 6.57 17.59
C SER A 391 -12.46 6.96 18.61
N ASN A 392 -12.12 8.25 18.72
CA ASN A 392 -11.17 8.72 19.74
C ASN A 392 -11.70 8.50 21.17
N GLU A 393 -12.98 8.80 21.40
CA GLU A 393 -13.63 8.57 22.69
C GLU A 393 -13.71 7.08 23.04
N GLU A 394 -14.01 6.22 22.06
CA GLU A 394 -14.00 4.77 22.22
C GLU A 394 -12.62 4.25 22.63
N ILE A 395 -11.54 4.68 21.95
CA ILE A 395 -10.16 4.31 22.30
C ILE A 395 -9.83 4.75 23.73
N LEU A 396 -10.16 5.99 24.09
CA LEU A 396 -9.90 6.52 25.44
C LEU A 396 -10.67 5.74 26.51
N ASN A 397 -11.91 5.36 26.20
CA ASN A 397 -12.75 4.55 27.09
C ASN A 397 -12.18 3.14 27.28
N LEU A 398 -11.74 2.48 26.21
CA LEU A 398 -11.06 1.18 26.27
C LEU A 398 -9.81 1.26 27.14
N GLN A 399 -8.94 2.24 26.90
CA GLN A 399 -7.74 2.47 27.71
C GLN A 399 -8.07 2.70 29.19
N THR A 400 -9.02 3.58 29.48
CA THR A 400 -9.39 3.94 30.86
C THR A 400 -10.00 2.76 31.61
N ASN A 401 -10.89 2.00 30.96
CA ASN A 401 -11.52 0.84 31.57
C ASN A 401 -10.50 -0.27 31.84
N GLU A 402 -9.57 -0.48 30.92
CA GLU A 402 -8.52 -1.47 31.08
C GLU A 402 -7.53 -1.08 32.18
N VAL A 403 -7.12 0.19 32.26
CA VAL A 403 -6.29 0.70 33.36
C VAL A 403 -6.98 0.50 34.71
N ARG A 404 -8.30 0.74 34.82
CA ARG A 404 -9.05 0.46 36.05
C ARG A 404 -9.07 -1.02 36.40
N ARG A 405 -9.23 -1.91 35.41
CA ARG A 405 -9.22 -3.36 35.59
C ARG A 405 -7.84 -3.85 36.04
N LEU A 406 -6.79 -3.42 35.35
CA LEU A 406 -5.39 -3.73 35.68
C LEU A 406 -5.03 -3.22 37.07
N THR A 407 -5.49 -2.03 37.46
CA THR A 407 -5.28 -1.49 38.82
C THR A 407 -5.84 -2.45 39.89
N LYS A 408 -7.08 -2.93 39.70
CA LYS A 408 -7.69 -3.91 40.62
C LYS A 408 -6.92 -5.23 40.66
N LYS A 409 -6.41 -5.69 39.50
CA LYS A 409 -5.66 -6.94 39.38
C LYS A 409 -4.28 -6.82 40.05
N CYS A 410 -3.54 -5.73 39.80
CA CYS A 410 -2.23 -5.48 40.39
C CYS A 410 -2.29 -5.37 41.92
N LEU A 411 -3.36 -4.78 42.48
CA LEU A 411 -3.58 -4.76 43.93
C LEU A 411 -3.76 -6.15 44.54
N LYS A 412 -4.20 -7.15 43.75
CA LYS A 412 -4.34 -8.54 44.19
C LYS A 412 -3.05 -9.34 44.00
N THR A 413 -2.34 -9.12 42.91
CA THR A 413 -1.18 -9.94 42.50
C THR A 413 0.18 -9.34 42.86
N GLY A 414 0.24 -8.06 43.23
CA GLY A 414 1.49 -7.33 43.48
C GLY A 414 2.27 -6.96 42.21
N ALA A 415 1.70 -7.15 41.02
CA ALA A 415 2.36 -6.84 39.75
C ALA A 415 2.65 -5.32 39.60
N ASN A 416 3.72 -4.99 38.87
CA ASN A 416 4.10 -3.60 38.60
C ASN A 416 3.07 -2.93 37.68
N ILE A 417 2.18 -2.15 38.29
CA ILE A 417 1.10 -1.44 37.61
C ILE A 417 1.63 -0.47 36.54
N LYS A 418 2.79 0.15 36.75
CA LYS A 418 3.36 1.15 35.85
C LYS A 418 3.73 0.52 34.51
N THR A 419 4.35 -0.66 34.56
CA THR A 419 4.74 -1.44 33.38
C THR A 419 3.50 -1.91 32.60
N LEU A 420 2.50 -2.46 33.29
CA LEU A 420 1.27 -2.92 32.63
C LEU A 420 0.48 -1.77 31.98
N ILE A 421 0.42 -0.59 32.63
CA ILE A 421 -0.19 0.59 32.03
C ILE A 421 0.60 1.05 30.80
N SER A 422 1.94 1.04 30.84
CA SER A 422 2.76 1.44 29.69
C SER A 422 2.49 0.60 28.44
N TYR A 423 2.17 -0.69 28.59
CA TYR A 423 1.81 -1.53 27.45
C TYR A 423 0.47 -1.16 26.80
N ILE A 424 -0.45 -0.54 27.54
CA ILE A 424 -1.78 -0.16 27.03
C ILE A 424 -1.80 1.25 26.45
N VAL A 425 -1.20 2.23 27.16
CA VAL A 425 -1.34 3.66 26.82
C VAL A 425 -0.07 4.31 26.31
N GLY A 426 1.05 3.58 26.38
CA GLY A 426 2.37 4.04 25.98
C GLY A 426 3.11 4.81 27.06
N SER A 427 4.45 4.84 26.92
CA SER A 427 5.37 5.35 27.95
C SER A 427 5.14 6.82 28.33
N GLU A 428 4.66 7.65 27.40
CA GLU A 428 4.43 9.08 27.62
C GLU A 428 3.11 9.39 28.35
N ASN A 429 2.13 8.50 28.27
CA ASN A 429 0.83 8.70 28.89
C ASN A 429 0.70 7.99 30.24
N VAL A 430 1.70 7.19 30.64
CA VAL A 430 1.70 6.46 31.92
C VAL A 430 1.34 7.38 33.08
N ASP A 431 1.99 8.53 33.21
CA ASP A 431 1.77 9.44 34.34
C ASP A 431 0.32 9.98 34.39
N LYS A 432 -0.29 10.24 33.22
CA LYS A 432 -1.69 10.67 33.14
C LYS A 432 -2.64 9.56 33.60
N PHE A 433 -2.40 8.33 33.17
CA PHE A 433 -3.24 7.18 33.52
C PHE A 433 -2.95 6.64 34.93
N MET A 434 -1.77 6.89 35.49
CA MET A 434 -1.47 6.63 36.90
C MET A 434 -2.40 7.43 37.83
N VAL A 435 -2.85 8.62 37.44
CA VAL A 435 -3.87 9.38 38.20
C VAL A 435 -5.19 8.60 38.29
N VAL A 436 -5.61 7.95 37.19
CA VAL A 436 -6.80 7.10 37.15
C VAL A 436 -6.64 5.92 38.11
N SER A 437 -5.47 5.27 38.10
CA SER A 437 -5.14 4.20 39.04
C SER A 437 -5.16 4.67 40.49
N MET A 438 -4.55 5.82 40.79
CA MET A 438 -4.54 6.39 42.15
C MET A 438 -5.95 6.72 42.65
N LYS A 439 -6.80 7.31 41.80
CA LYS A 439 -8.21 7.53 42.12
C LYS A 439 -8.89 6.19 42.44
N LYS A 440 -8.65 5.15 41.64
CA LYS A 440 -9.26 3.85 41.87
C LYS A 440 -8.78 3.15 43.13
N ILE A 441 -7.49 3.29 43.47
CA ILE A 441 -6.92 2.79 44.73
C ILE A 441 -7.59 3.48 45.92
N LYS A 442 -7.76 4.81 45.88
CA LYS A 442 -8.48 5.57 46.91
C LYS A 442 -9.93 5.09 47.08
N GLU A 443 -10.67 4.90 45.99
CA GLU A 443 -12.04 4.36 46.04
C GLU A 443 -12.09 2.98 46.69
N ILE A 444 -11.13 2.10 46.38
CA ILE A 444 -11.07 0.75 46.97
C ILE A 444 -10.74 0.82 48.47
N ASN A 445 -9.81 1.69 48.86
CA ASN A 445 -9.44 1.86 50.26
C ASN A 445 -10.58 2.44 51.09
N GLN A 446 -11.32 3.42 50.56
CA GLN A 446 -12.53 3.95 51.20
C GLN A 446 -13.56 2.84 51.43
N VAL A 447 -13.84 2.00 50.43
CA VAL A 447 -14.76 0.85 50.60
C VAL A 447 -14.24 -0.14 51.65
N ARG A 448 -12.93 -0.38 51.73
CA ARG A 448 -12.33 -1.22 52.77
C ARG A 448 -12.47 -0.64 54.17
N GLU A 449 -12.29 0.67 54.32
CA GLU A 449 -12.48 1.38 55.59
C GLU A 449 -13.95 1.37 56.03
N PHE A 450 -14.89 1.58 55.10
CA PHE A 450 -16.33 1.46 55.38
C PHE A 450 -16.73 0.03 55.75
N THR A 451 -16.16 -0.99 55.10
CA THR A 451 -16.47 -2.39 55.42
C THR A 451 -15.78 -2.87 56.70
N SER A 452 -14.58 -2.36 57.04
CA SER A 452 -13.93 -2.68 58.32
C SER A 452 -14.66 -2.02 59.49
N THR A 453 -15.12 -0.77 59.33
CA THR A 453 -15.95 -0.10 60.35
C THR A 453 -17.29 -0.79 60.51
N PHE A 454 -17.92 -1.23 59.42
CA PHE A 454 -19.16 -2.01 59.47
C PHE A 454 -18.97 -3.40 60.12
N SER A 455 -17.87 -4.10 59.82
CA SER A 455 -17.52 -5.38 60.46
C SER A 455 -17.15 -5.24 61.94
N PHE A 456 -16.60 -4.09 62.33
CA PHE A 456 -16.37 -3.76 63.73
C PHE A 456 -17.70 -3.50 64.46
N MET A 457 -18.61 -2.72 63.86
CA MET A 457 -19.94 -2.47 64.44
C MET A 457 -20.80 -3.73 64.50
N SER A 458 -20.71 -4.65 63.53
CA SER A 458 -21.45 -5.91 63.55
C SER A 458 -21.02 -6.86 64.67
N LYS A 459 -19.78 -6.75 65.16
CA LYS A 459 -19.29 -7.51 66.34
C LYS A 459 -19.79 -6.93 67.67
N HIS A 460 -20.26 -5.68 67.67
CA HIS A 460 -20.79 -4.99 68.85
C HIS A 460 -22.32 -4.90 68.87
N LEU A 461 -23.02 -5.44 67.86
CA LEU A 461 -24.47 -5.60 67.91
C LEU A 461 -24.83 -6.76 68.86
N PRO A 462 -25.70 -6.55 69.85
CA PRO A 462 -26.10 -7.60 70.79
C PRO A 462 -26.80 -8.73 70.03
N LYS A 463 -26.41 -9.98 70.30
CA LYS A 463 -26.92 -11.22 69.68
C LYS A 463 -28.43 -11.51 69.95
N ASN A 464 -29.17 -10.57 70.53
CA ASN A 464 -30.52 -10.79 71.04
C ASN A 464 -31.65 -10.43 70.06
N TYR A 465 -31.37 -10.28 68.77
CA TYR A 465 -32.40 -10.04 67.74
C TYR A 465 -32.54 -11.19 66.73
N ILE A 466 -32.43 -12.43 67.20
CA ILE A 466 -33.04 -13.58 66.52
C ILE A 466 -34.18 -14.04 67.42
N GLY A 467 -35.35 -13.48 67.16
CA GLY A 467 -36.61 -13.83 67.82
C GLY A 467 -37.07 -15.23 67.43
N LYS A 468 -37.61 -15.92 68.44
CA LYS A 468 -38.72 -16.85 68.29
C LYS A 468 -39.93 -16.16 67.64
#